data_AF-A0A4R3J4K5-F1
#
_entry.id   AF-A0A4R3J4K5-F1
#
_cell.length_a   1.000
_cell.length_b   1.000
_cell.length_c   1.000
_cell.angle_alpha   90.00
_cell.angle_beta   90.00
_cell.angle_gamma   90.00
#
_symmetry.space_group_name_H-M   'P 1'
#
loop_
_entity.id
_entity.type
_entity.pdbx_description
1 polymer ?
#
loop_
_entity_poly.entity_id
_entity_poly.type
_entity_poly.pdbx_seq_one_letter_code
_entity_poly.pdbx_strand_id
1 'polypeptide(L)'
;MEGVQLEKSETSSLCFTIDDISDELKNVIRARLSEICYGAAKASRTSVIYSYEKTLTAFLDKFDTKSADTQKGMIGELLTHVLFLHYEDEFRAASPFFNMEEDSIKKGFDLVLHHKGTSEIWFVEVKAGECGVETSINKLGGLLSLAKNGLKTALNSERHTLWQNAVNGASLVIQDSGLKSQIETLLESFNEKAVAGKSASQDYNAVLVAVCFSGGQAFATGAEFEGRHTTQKDMNEFRDLMSIALQKDTIQSVVDFLRSEVDDG
;
A
#
# COMPACT_ATOMS: atom_id res chain seq x y z
N MET A 1 14.05 -11.33 -6.42
CA MET A 1 13.06 -12.37 -6.13
C MET A 1 12.66 -13.02 -7.44
N GLU A 2 12.70 -14.33 -7.56
CA GLU A 2 12.26 -15.03 -8.78
C GLU A 2 10.80 -14.67 -9.13
N GLY A 3 10.50 -14.51 -10.42
CA GLY A 3 9.15 -14.16 -10.89
C GLY A 3 8.73 -12.71 -10.66
N VAL A 4 9.58 -11.87 -10.04
CA VAL A 4 9.33 -10.44 -9.85
C VAL A 4 10.50 -9.63 -10.40
N GLN A 5 10.21 -8.77 -11.37
CA GLN A 5 11.15 -7.81 -11.94
C GLN A 5 10.83 -6.42 -11.41
N LEU A 6 11.86 -5.64 -11.07
CA LEU A 6 11.75 -4.25 -10.65
C LEU A 6 12.64 -3.38 -11.54
N GLU A 7 12.03 -2.40 -12.20
CA GLU A 7 12.71 -1.29 -12.86
C GLU A 7 12.56 -0.03 -12.01
N LYS A 8 13.67 0.51 -11.49
CA LYS A 8 13.71 1.74 -10.68
C LYS A 8 14.37 2.86 -11.48
N SER A 9 13.69 4.00 -11.54
CA SER A 9 14.22 5.23 -12.16
C SER A 9 14.89 6.14 -11.13
N GLU A 10 15.72 7.07 -11.61
CA GLU A 10 16.32 8.12 -10.76
C GLU A 10 15.28 9.15 -10.29
N THR A 11 14.10 9.22 -10.91
CA THR A 11 13.08 10.22 -10.57
C THR A 11 12.11 9.80 -9.47
N SER A 12 12.32 8.63 -8.85
CA SER A 12 11.41 7.98 -7.87
C SER A 12 10.16 7.34 -8.49
N SER A 13 10.28 6.82 -9.71
CA SER A 13 9.31 5.88 -10.31
C SER A 13 9.81 4.44 -10.16
N LEU A 14 8.94 3.55 -9.68
CA LEU A 14 9.18 2.11 -9.54
C LEU A 14 8.16 1.35 -10.40
N CYS A 15 8.62 0.40 -11.21
CA CYS A 15 7.76 -0.46 -12.01
C CYS A 15 8.05 -1.92 -11.67
N PHE A 16 7.06 -2.60 -11.09
CA PHE A 16 7.12 -4.02 -10.80
C PHE A 16 6.32 -4.81 -11.82
N THR A 17 6.93 -5.88 -12.30
CA THR A 17 6.29 -6.90 -13.13
C THR A 17 6.33 -8.23 -12.37
N ILE A 18 5.15 -8.82 -12.13
CA ILE A 18 4.97 -10.06 -11.39
C ILE A 18 4.54 -11.14 -12.38
N ASP A 19 5.53 -11.82 -12.95
CA ASP A 19 5.33 -12.90 -13.91
C ASP A 19 4.75 -14.15 -13.22
N ASP A 20 5.24 -14.46 -12.02
CA ASP A 20 4.83 -15.63 -11.26
C ASP A 20 4.75 -15.36 -9.75
N ILE A 21 3.87 -16.09 -9.05
CA ILE A 21 3.89 -16.16 -7.59
C ILE A 21 4.84 -17.29 -7.18
N SER A 22 6.14 -17.00 -7.29
CA SER A 22 7.22 -17.93 -6.98
C SER A 22 7.22 -18.33 -5.49
N ASP A 23 7.90 -19.43 -5.16
CA ASP A 23 8.02 -19.85 -3.75
C ASP A 23 8.72 -18.80 -2.88
N GLU A 24 9.63 -18.01 -3.45
CA GLU A 24 10.22 -16.85 -2.76
C GLU A 24 9.15 -15.81 -2.41
N LEU A 25 8.29 -15.42 -3.36
CA LEU A 25 7.21 -14.47 -3.11
C LEU A 25 6.20 -15.01 -2.11
N LYS A 26 5.81 -16.29 -2.23
CA LYS A 26 4.94 -16.96 -1.25
C LYS A 26 5.53 -16.90 0.16
N ASN A 27 6.83 -17.16 0.30
CA ASN A 27 7.52 -17.10 1.59
C ASN A 27 7.55 -15.68 2.17
N VAL A 28 7.73 -14.65 1.33
CA VAL A 28 7.63 -13.26 1.80
C VAL A 28 6.20 -12.94 2.25
N ILE A 29 5.17 -13.36 1.51
CA ILE A 29 3.77 -13.18 1.93
C ILE A 29 3.53 -13.87 3.28
N ARG A 30 3.91 -15.15 3.42
CA ARG A 30 3.77 -15.92 4.68
C ARG A 30 4.44 -15.21 5.86
N ALA A 31 5.69 -14.78 5.68
CA ALA A 31 6.48 -14.16 6.74
C ALA A 31 5.93 -12.78 7.15
N ARG A 32 5.23 -12.07 6.25
CA ARG A 32 4.85 -10.67 6.45
C ARG A 32 3.36 -10.49 6.71
N LEU A 33 2.49 -11.44 6.38
CA LEU A 33 1.03 -11.27 6.40
C LEU A 33 0.52 -10.79 7.77
N SER A 34 0.95 -11.44 8.86
CA SER A 34 0.54 -11.06 10.22
C SER A 34 1.02 -9.66 10.61
N GLU A 35 2.27 -9.31 10.26
CA GLU A 35 2.84 -7.98 10.49
C GLU A 35 2.07 -6.91 9.71
N ILE A 36 1.74 -7.18 8.45
CA ILE A 36 0.98 -6.27 7.59
C ILE A 36 -0.42 -6.05 8.17
N CYS A 37 -1.14 -7.13 8.50
CA CYS A 37 -2.52 -7.06 8.96
C CYS A 37 -2.66 -6.45 10.35
N TYR A 38 -1.80 -6.80 11.32
CA TYR A 38 -1.98 -6.41 12.72
C TYR A 38 -0.94 -5.43 13.26
N GLY A 39 0.13 -5.17 12.51
CA GLY A 39 1.31 -4.44 12.96
C GLY A 39 2.35 -5.35 13.64
N ALA A 40 3.62 -4.95 13.53
CA ALA A 40 4.77 -5.72 14.04
C ALA A 40 4.63 -6.08 15.53
N ALA A 41 4.11 -5.18 16.36
CA ALA A 41 4.00 -5.41 17.81
C ALA A 41 2.97 -6.47 18.22
N LYS A 42 1.94 -6.70 17.40
CA LYS A 42 0.97 -7.79 17.62
C LYS A 42 1.45 -9.08 16.98
N ALA A 43 1.98 -8.99 15.76
CA ALA A 43 2.52 -10.13 15.02
C ALA A 43 3.69 -10.82 15.73
N SER A 44 4.50 -10.07 16.50
CA SER A 44 5.61 -10.64 17.27
C SER A 44 5.19 -11.42 18.52
N ARG A 45 3.89 -11.48 18.84
CA ARG A 45 3.38 -12.20 20.02
C ARG A 45 3.15 -13.67 19.67
N THR A 46 3.39 -14.58 20.61
CA THR A 46 3.15 -16.02 20.44
C THR A 46 1.66 -16.43 20.50
N SER A 47 0.74 -15.48 20.32
CA SER A 47 -0.69 -15.75 20.40
C SER A 47 -1.19 -16.34 19.09
N VAL A 48 -1.99 -17.41 19.18
CA VAL A 48 -2.59 -18.09 18.02
C VAL A 48 -3.41 -17.13 17.15
N ILE A 49 -4.02 -16.09 17.73
CA ILE A 49 -4.82 -15.12 16.96
C ILE A 49 -4.00 -14.29 15.97
N TYR A 50 -2.68 -14.23 16.13
CA TYR A 50 -1.77 -13.52 15.22
C TYR A 50 -0.91 -14.50 14.41
N SER A 51 -1.23 -15.80 14.43
CA SER A 51 -0.56 -16.77 13.56
C SER A 51 -0.85 -16.48 12.08
N TYR A 52 0.00 -16.98 11.20
CA TYR A 52 -0.20 -16.89 9.76
C TYR A 52 -1.59 -17.43 9.36
N GLU A 53 -1.92 -18.65 9.76
CA GLU A 53 -3.20 -19.31 9.45
C GLU A 53 -4.40 -18.48 9.89
N LYS A 54 -4.43 -18.00 11.14
CA LYS A 54 -5.56 -17.19 11.64
C LYS A 54 -5.66 -15.84 10.96
N THR A 55 -4.52 -15.23 10.62
CA THR A 55 -4.49 -13.98 9.86
C THR A 55 -5.05 -14.19 8.46
N LEU A 56 -4.65 -15.27 7.79
CA LEU A 56 -5.09 -15.62 6.45
C LEU A 56 -6.59 -15.91 6.41
N THR A 57 -7.11 -16.72 7.35
CA THR A 57 -8.56 -16.94 7.48
C THR A 57 -9.30 -15.62 7.65
N ALA A 58 -8.85 -14.76 8.58
CA ALA A 58 -9.48 -13.46 8.80
C ALA A 58 -9.40 -12.54 7.57
N PHE A 59 -8.32 -12.60 6.79
CA PHE A 59 -8.19 -11.87 5.54
C PHE A 59 -9.22 -12.36 4.51
N LEU A 60 -9.33 -13.67 4.32
CA LEU A 60 -10.25 -14.28 3.35
C LEU A 60 -11.71 -14.08 3.74
N ASP A 61 -12.07 -14.18 5.02
CA ASP A 61 -13.41 -13.89 5.53
C ASP A 61 -13.82 -12.45 5.18
N LYS A 62 -12.90 -11.50 5.33
CA LYS A 62 -13.11 -10.10 4.92
C LYS A 62 -13.16 -9.96 3.41
N PHE A 63 -12.32 -10.67 2.66
CA PHE A 63 -12.20 -10.61 1.20
C PHE A 63 -13.43 -11.15 0.46
N ASP A 64 -13.97 -12.28 0.92
CA ASP A 64 -15.04 -13.02 0.24
C ASP A 64 -16.38 -12.30 0.29
N THR A 65 -16.56 -11.39 1.25
CA THR A 65 -17.79 -10.58 1.38
C THR A 65 -17.79 -9.32 0.50
N LYS A 66 -16.72 -9.04 -0.25
CA LYS A 66 -16.57 -7.78 -1.00
C LYS A 66 -16.85 -7.94 -2.48
N SER A 67 -17.16 -6.81 -3.13
CA SER A 67 -17.28 -6.75 -4.59
C SER A 67 -15.94 -7.03 -5.27
N ALA A 68 -15.96 -7.49 -6.52
CA ALA A 68 -14.76 -7.74 -7.31
C ALA A 68 -13.79 -6.53 -7.37
N ASP A 69 -14.32 -5.31 -7.48
CA ASP A 69 -13.49 -4.10 -7.47
C ASP A 69 -12.82 -3.85 -6.12
N THR A 70 -13.53 -4.13 -5.03
CA THR A 70 -12.95 -4.01 -3.68
C THR A 70 -11.91 -5.11 -3.44
N GLN A 71 -12.17 -6.33 -3.91
CA GLN A 71 -11.21 -7.44 -3.87
C GLN A 71 -9.92 -7.10 -4.62
N LYS A 72 -10.02 -6.49 -5.81
CA LYS A 72 -8.85 -5.95 -6.55
C LYS A 72 -8.08 -4.93 -5.73
N GLY A 73 -8.78 -4.00 -5.09
CA GLY A 73 -8.16 -3.03 -4.17
C GLY A 73 -7.39 -3.73 -3.03
N MET A 74 -8.02 -4.69 -2.37
CA MET A 74 -7.42 -5.44 -1.25
C MET A 74 -6.15 -6.19 -1.67
N ILE A 75 -6.16 -6.88 -2.81
CA ILE A 75 -4.96 -7.57 -3.31
C ILE A 75 -3.89 -6.56 -3.76
N GLY A 76 -4.28 -5.46 -4.39
CA GLY A 76 -3.34 -4.41 -4.76
C GLY A 76 -2.62 -3.81 -3.55
N GLU A 77 -3.34 -3.56 -2.47
CA GLU A 77 -2.79 -3.04 -1.21
C GLU A 77 -1.88 -4.06 -0.51
N LEU A 78 -2.31 -5.32 -0.45
CA LEU A 78 -1.48 -6.42 0.07
C LEU A 78 -0.16 -6.56 -0.70
N LEU A 79 -0.22 -6.58 -2.03
CA LEU A 79 0.98 -6.68 -2.87
C LEU A 79 1.87 -5.44 -2.73
N THR A 80 1.28 -4.26 -2.53
CA THR A 80 2.03 -3.04 -2.21
C THR A 80 2.82 -3.22 -0.92
N HIS A 81 2.17 -3.63 0.17
CA HIS A 81 2.86 -3.91 1.43
C HIS A 81 3.98 -4.95 1.28
N VAL A 82 3.75 -6.01 0.51
CA VAL A 82 4.70 -7.11 0.34
C VAL A 82 5.91 -6.67 -0.49
N LEU A 83 5.68 -6.16 -1.70
CA LEU A 83 6.75 -5.89 -2.64
C LEU A 83 7.48 -4.59 -2.33
N PHE A 84 6.75 -3.50 -2.08
CA PHE A 84 7.37 -2.22 -1.80
C PHE A 84 8.24 -2.30 -0.54
N LEU A 85 7.73 -2.83 0.57
CA LEU A 85 8.51 -2.92 1.82
C LEU A 85 9.60 -4.00 1.79
N HIS A 86 9.55 -4.94 0.85
CA HIS A 86 10.62 -5.90 0.63
C HIS A 86 11.79 -5.28 -0.13
N TYR A 87 11.52 -4.49 -1.17
CA TYR A 87 12.55 -3.91 -2.02
C TYR A 87 13.06 -2.54 -1.54
N GLU A 88 12.22 -1.75 -0.86
CA GLU A 88 12.56 -0.43 -0.35
C GLU A 88 12.68 -0.49 1.18
N ASP A 89 13.78 -1.07 1.64
CA ASP A 89 14.02 -1.39 3.06
C ASP A 89 14.19 -0.15 3.94
N GLU A 90 14.42 1.01 3.33
CA GLU A 90 14.44 2.33 3.96
C GLU A 90 13.06 2.78 4.49
N PHE A 91 11.97 2.16 4.01
CA PHE A 91 10.62 2.42 4.49
C PHE A 91 10.11 1.35 5.48
N ARG A 92 9.20 1.79 6.36
CA ARG A 92 8.42 0.92 7.25
C ARG A 92 6.99 1.42 7.32
N ALA A 93 6.04 0.49 7.45
CA ALA A 93 4.65 0.82 7.68
C ALA A 93 4.47 1.41 9.08
N ALA A 94 3.71 2.50 9.16
CA ALA A 94 3.25 3.14 10.38
C ALA A 94 1.76 2.89 10.63
N SER A 95 1.08 2.11 9.78
CA SER A 95 -0.32 1.71 9.98
C SER A 95 -0.53 0.24 9.64
N PRO A 96 -1.39 -0.49 10.38
CA PRO A 96 -1.78 -1.84 10.02
C PRO A 96 -2.77 -1.83 8.86
N PHE A 97 -2.80 -2.91 8.08
CA PHE A 97 -3.75 -3.10 6.98
C PHE A 97 -5.17 -3.42 7.47
N PHE A 98 -5.33 -4.14 8.59
CA PHE A 98 -6.65 -4.30 9.18
C PHE A 98 -7.05 -3.09 10.01
N ASN A 99 -8.34 -2.74 9.90
CA ASN A 99 -8.97 -1.91 10.90
C ASN A 99 -9.08 -2.70 12.20
N MET A 100 -8.54 -2.13 13.29
CA MET A 100 -8.52 -2.79 14.59
C MET A 100 -9.78 -2.57 15.44
N GLU A 101 -10.67 -1.67 15.01
CA GLU A 101 -11.89 -1.30 15.75
C GLU A 101 -13.15 -1.94 15.16
N GLU A 102 -13.17 -2.20 13.86
CA GLU A 102 -14.33 -2.75 13.14
C GLU A 102 -13.90 -3.97 12.33
N ASP A 103 -14.86 -4.83 12.02
CA ASP A 103 -14.66 -5.97 11.13
C ASP A 103 -14.60 -5.53 9.65
N SER A 104 -13.73 -4.57 9.37
CA SER A 104 -13.45 -4.03 8.05
C SER A 104 -11.94 -3.94 7.84
N ILE A 105 -11.52 -3.60 6.63
CA ILE A 105 -10.10 -3.37 6.32
C ILE A 105 -9.79 -1.88 6.38
N LYS A 106 -10.70 -1.02 5.90
CA LYS A 106 -10.36 0.36 5.59
C LYS A 106 -10.90 1.37 6.61
N LYS A 107 -9.99 2.15 7.19
CA LYS A 107 -10.26 3.46 7.84
C LYS A 107 -9.00 4.34 7.71
N GLY A 108 -9.04 5.37 6.88
CA GLY A 108 -7.92 6.31 6.72
C GLY A 108 -7.27 6.25 5.34
N PHE A 109 -5.98 6.61 5.30
CA PHE A 109 -5.08 6.37 4.16
C PHE A 109 -4.87 4.87 3.96
N ASP A 110 -4.54 4.46 2.74
CA ASP A 110 -4.29 3.03 2.45
C ASP A 110 -3.05 2.57 3.23
N LEU A 111 -1.92 3.28 3.08
CA LEU A 111 -0.76 3.09 3.94
C LEU A 111 -0.23 4.43 4.44
N VAL A 112 0.28 4.40 5.66
CA VAL A 112 1.19 5.43 6.18
C VAL A 112 2.56 4.78 6.33
N LEU A 113 3.58 5.41 5.77
CA LEU A 113 4.95 4.95 5.84
C LEU A 113 5.80 5.96 6.59
N HIS A 114 6.85 5.48 7.24
CA HIS A 114 7.93 6.33 7.71
C HIS A 114 9.26 5.88 7.11
N HIS A 115 10.08 6.86 6.72
CA HIS A 115 11.44 6.62 6.26
C HIS A 115 12.38 6.48 7.47
N LYS A 116 13.16 5.40 7.53
CA LYS A 116 14.00 5.07 8.70
C LYS A 116 15.12 6.07 8.96
N GLY A 117 15.67 6.68 7.90
CA GLY A 117 16.83 7.56 8.00
C GLY A 117 16.48 9.03 8.29
N THR A 118 15.27 9.48 7.90
CA THR A 118 14.85 10.89 7.98
C THR A 118 13.64 11.09 8.89
N SER A 119 12.97 10.01 9.29
CA SER A 119 11.68 10.03 10.00
C SER A 119 10.56 10.73 9.24
N GLU A 120 10.71 10.95 7.93
CA GLU A 120 9.67 11.55 7.10
C GLU A 120 8.49 10.61 6.91
N ILE A 121 7.29 11.18 6.88
CA ILE A 121 6.04 10.45 6.66
C ILE A 121 5.64 10.53 5.20
N TRP A 122 5.27 9.38 4.65
CA TRP A 122 4.75 9.26 3.29
C TRP A 122 3.36 8.64 3.33
N PHE A 123 2.41 9.29 2.66
CA PHE A 123 1.03 8.79 2.55
C PHE A 123 0.84 8.07 1.22
N VAL A 124 0.23 6.90 1.27
CA VAL A 124 0.06 6.03 0.12
C VAL A 124 -1.41 5.94 -0.25
N GLU A 125 -1.70 6.04 -1.54
CA GLU A 125 -3.01 5.72 -2.10
C GLU A 125 -2.83 4.69 -3.23
N VAL A 126 -3.59 3.60 -3.13
CA VAL A 126 -3.55 2.45 -4.03
C VAL A 126 -4.82 2.44 -4.87
N LYS A 127 -4.65 2.31 -6.18
CA LYS A 127 -5.74 2.04 -7.12
C LYS A 127 -5.42 0.81 -7.95
N ALA A 128 -6.32 -0.16 -7.89
CA ALA A 128 -6.20 -1.41 -8.62
C ALA A 128 -7.31 -1.57 -9.65
N GLY A 129 -7.02 -2.21 -10.77
CA GLY A 129 -8.03 -2.50 -11.78
C GLY A 129 -7.53 -3.39 -12.91
N GLU A 130 -8.47 -3.97 -13.64
CA GLU A 130 -8.21 -4.74 -14.85
C GLU A 130 -7.94 -3.81 -16.04
N CYS A 131 -7.03 -4.23 -16.90
CA CYS A 131 -6.67 -3.53 -18.13
C CYS A 131 -7.80 -3.53 -19.17
N GLY A 132 -8.57 -4.62 -19.23
CA GLY A 132 -9.66 -4.77 -20.18
C GLY A 132 -9.16 -4.68 -21.62
N VAL A 133 -9.67 -3.69 -22.37
CA VAL A 133 -9.27 -3.44 -23.77
C VAL A 133 -8.17 -2.38 -23.92
N GLU A 134 -7.74 -1.76 -22.82
CA GLU A 134 -6.68 -0.75 -22.84
C GLU A 134 -5.29 -1.40 -22.87
N THR A 135 -4.25 -0.64 -23.22
CA THR A 135 -2.87 -1.05 -22.96
C THR A 135 -2.54 -0.88 -21.47
N SER A 136 -1.63 -1.69 -20.94
CA SER A 136 -1.24 -1.62 -19.52
C SER A 136 -0.77 -0.22 -19.12
N ILE A 137 -0.03 0.48 -19.99
CA ILE A 137 0.43 1.85 -19.71
C ILE A 137 -0.71 2.88 -19.61
N ASN A 138 -1.77 2.73 -20.43
CA ASN A 138 -2.92 3.62 -20.34
C ASN A 138 -3.71 3.35 -19.07
N LYS A 139 -3.89 2.06 -18.73
CA LYS A 139 -4.57 1.67 -17.49
C LYS A 139 -3.83 2.19 -16.27
N LEU A 140 -2.51 1.98 -16.20
CA LEU A 140 -1.66 2.48 -15.13
C LEU A 140 -1.74 4.01 -15.00
N GLY A 141 -1.70 4.74 -16.12
CA GLY A 141 -1.85 6.20 -16.10
C GLY A 141 -3.20 6.68 -15.55
N GLY A 142 -4.28 5.98 -15.89
CA GLY A 142 -5.62 6.24 -15.36
C GLY A 142 -5.70 5.97 -13.85
N LEU A 143 -5.21 4.81 -13.40
CA LEU A 143 -5.17 4.44 -11.98
C LEU A 143 -4.30 5.40 -11.16
N LEU A 144 -3.15 5.83 -11.69
CA LEU A 144 -2.26 6.79 -11.05
C LEU A 144 -2.94 8.16 -10.86
N SER A 145 -3.70 8.60 -11.86
CA SER A 145 -4.48 9.84 -11.77
C SER A 145 -5.60 9.74 -10.73
N LEU A 146 -6.26 8.58 -10.63
CA LEU A 146 -7.26 8.31 -9.59
C LEU A 146 -6.63 8.29 -8.19
N ALA A 147 -5.46 7.67 -8.03
CA ALA A 147 -4.72 7.64 -6.78
C ALA A 147 -4.34 9.05 -6.34
N LYS A 148 -3.77 9.84 -7.27
CA LYS A 148 -3.43 11.25 -7.01
C LYS A 148 -4.63 12.05 -6.53
N ASN A 149 -5.73 12.01 -7.27
CA ASN A 149 -6.91 12.82 -6.96
C ASN A 149 -7.53 12.39 -5.63
N GLY A 150 -7.56 11.09 -5.34
CA GLY A 150 -8.01 10.56 -4.05
C GLY A 150 -7.16 11.09 -2.89
N LEU A 151 -5.83 10.92 -2.99
CA LEU A 151 -4.91 11.32 -1.94
C LEU A 151 -4.88 12.84 -1.73
N LYS A 152 -4.83 13.62 -2.83
CA LYS A 152 -4.91 15.08 -2.78
C LYS A 152 -6.18 15.54 -2.08
N THR A 153 -7.32 14.92 -2.39
CA THR A 153 -8.61 15.26 -1.74
C THR A 153 -8.55 14.94 -0.25
N ALA A 154 -8.01 13.78 0.13
CA ALA A 154 -7.86 13.39 1.53
C ALA A 154 -6.96 14.35 2.31
N LEU A 155 -5.78 14.67 1.77
CA LEU A 155 -4.79 15.54 2.42
C LEU A 155 -5.24 17.01 2.50
N ASN A 156 -6.09 17.48 1.58
CA ASN A 156 -6.67 18.83 1.63
C ASN A 156 -7.93 18.91 2.49
N SER A 157 -8.43 17.78 3.01
CA SER A 157 -9.68 17.76 3.76
C SER A 157 -9.49 18.15 5.23
N GLU A 158 -10.54 18.72 5.83
CA GLU A 158 -10.63 18.96 7.28
C GLU A 158 -11.00 17.70 8.07
N ARG A 159 -10.97 16.52 7.42
CA ARG A 159 -11.38 15.26 8.01
C ARG A 159 -10.33 14.75 9.00
N HIS A 160 -10.38 15.28 10.22
CA HIS A 160 -9.49 14.91 11.33
C HIS A 160 -9.42 13.41 11.62
N THR A 161 -10.51 12.66 11.36
CA THR A 161 -10.55 11.21 11.55
C THR A 161 -9.53 10.43 10.71
N LEU A 162 -9.11 10.95 9.55
CA LEU A 162 -8.05 10.31 8.75
C LEU A 162 -6.72 10.31 9.51
N TRP A 163 -6.37 11.45 10.09
CA TRP A 163 -5.14 11.67 10.83
C TRP A 163 -5.15 10.95 12.16
N GLN A 164 -6.29 10.93 12.85
CA GLN A 164 -6.47 10.19 14.10
C GLN A 164 -6.26 8.68 13.90
N ASN A 165 -6.74 8.13 12.78
CA ASN A 165 -6.46 6.75 12.41
C ASN A 165 -4.96 6.51 12.15
N ALA A 166 -4.27 7.46 11.51
CA ALA A 166 -2.83 7.37 11.30
C ALA A 166 -2.04 7.39 12.62
N VAL A 167 -2.38 8.28 13.56
CA VAL A 167 -1.78 8.34 14.91
C VAL A 167 -1.99 7.02 15.65
N ASN A 168 -3.22 6.52 15.67
CA ASN A 168 -3.56 5.24 16.31
C ASN A 168 -2.80 4.07 15.66
N GLY A 169 -2.69 4.07 14.32
CA GLY A 169 -1.89 3.11 13.58
C GLY A 169 -0.43 3.11 14.02
N ALA A 170 0.19 4.28 14.10
CA ALA A 170 1.60 4.43 14.50
C ALA A 170 1.81 3.90 15.92
N SER A 171 0.86 4.20 16.81
CA SER A 171 0.87 3.72 18.19
C SER A 171 0.85 2.19 18.32
N LEU A 172 0.20 1.52 17.38
CA LEU A 172 0.05 0.06 17.35
C LEU A 172 1.24 -0.65 16.70
N VAL A 173 1.82 -0.06 15.66
CA VAL A 173 2.84 -0.72 14.83
C VAL A 173 4.26 -0.47 15.34
N ILE A 174 4.56 0.75 15.81
CA ILE A 174 5.92 1.17 16.15
C ILE A 174 6.23 0.77 17.60
N GLN A 175 7.23 -0.09 17.78
CA GLN A 175 7.65 -0.57 19.10
C GLN A 175 8.66 0.34 19.80
N ASP A 176 9.57 0.95 19.05
CA ASP A 176 10.56 1.86 19.62
C ASP A 176 9.86 3.10 20.18
N SER A 177 9.96 3.32 21.49
CA SER A 177 9.21 4.37 22.17
C SER A 177 9.61 5.79 21.74
N GLY A 178 10.88 6.00 21.36
CA GLY A 178 11.37 7.31 20.93
C GLY A 178 10.86 7.65 19.53
N LEU A 179 11.04 6.72 18.59
CA LEU A 179 10.51 6.83 17.24
C LEU A 179 8.99 6.94 17.25
N LYS A 180 8.31 6.11 18.05
CA LYS A 180 6.85 6.15 18.21
C LYS A 180 6.38 7.54 18.60
N SER A 181 6.95 8.13 19.66
CA SER A 181 6.58 9.48 20.10
C SER A 181 6.87 10.53 19.02
N GLN A 182 7.99 10.42 18.31
CA GLN A 182 8.33 11.34 17.21
C GLN A 182 7.28 11.30 16.09
N ILE A 183 6.89 10.10 15.67
CA ILE A 183 5.93 9.88 14.58
C ILE A 183 4.52 10.29 15.00
N GLU A 184 4.10 9.95 16.22
CA GLU A 184 2.81 10.37 16.78
C GLU A 184 2.70 11.90 16.82
N THR A 185 3.70 12.60 17.37
CA THR A 185 3.72 14.06 17.42
C THR A 185 3.66 14.70 16.02
N LEU A 186 4.36 14.12 15.04
CA LEU A 186 4.32 14.62 13.67
C LEU A 186 2.93 14.44 13.04
N LEU A 187 2.32 13.27 13.18
CA LEU A 187 0.97 12.99 12.69
C LEU A 187 -0.11 13.82 13.41
N GLU A 188 0.04 14.05 14.71
CA GLU A 188 -0.82 14.95 15.50
C GLU A 188 -0.72 16.39 14.98
N SER A 189 0.48 16.87 14.66
CA SER A 189 0.65 18.21 14.07
C SER A 189 -0.04 18.35 12.70
N PHE A 190 -0.08 17.28 11.91
CA PHE A 190 -0.84 17.26 10.65
C PHE A 190 -2.34 17.26 10.90
N ASN A 191 -2.81 16.55 11.92
CA ASN A 191 -4.20 16.57 12.34
C ASN A 191 -4.63 17.98 12.77
N GLU A 192 -3.81 18.67 13.57
CA GLU A 192 -4.05 20.05 13.99
C GLU A 192 -4.16 21.01 12.79
N LYS A 193 -3.29 20.86 11.78
CA LYS A 193 -3.40 21.62 10.52
C LYS A 193 -4.74 21.36 9.81
N ALA A 194 -5.18 20.11 9.73
CA ALA A 194 -6.44 19.75 9.10
C ALA A 194 -7.65 20.31 9.86
N VAL A 195 -7.68 20.20 11.19
CA VAL A 195 -8.73 20.79 12.04
C VAL A 195 -8.77 22.31 11.89
N ALA A 196 -7.62 22.95 11.69
CA ALA A 196 -7.54 24.40 11.49
C ALA A 196 -7.88 24.85 10.05
N GLY A 197 -8.26 23.94 9.14
CA GLY A 197 -8.54 24.27 7.74
C GLY A 197 -7.30 24.72 6.95
N LYS A 198 -6.10 24.30 7.38
CA LYS A 198 -4.80 24.71 6.82
C LYS A 198 -4.02 23.57 6.19
N SER A 199 -4.62 22.39 6.07
CA SER A 199 -3.97 21.24 5.44
C SER A 199 -3.93 21.41 3.93
N ALA A 200 -2.73 21.34 3.36
CA ALA A 200 -2.49 21.41 1.93
C ALA A 200 -1.66 20.20 1.50
N SER A 201 -2.03 19.53 0.40
CA SER A 201 -1.38 18.32 -0.07
C SER A 201 0.10 18.53 -0.37
N GLN A 202 0.49 19.76 -0.72
CA GLN A 202 1.87 20.21 -0.94
C GLN A 202 2.74 20.18 0.33
N ASP A 203 2.16 20.02 1.52
CA ASP A 203 2.91 19.90 2.77
C ASP A 203 3.42 18.47 3.04
N TYR A 204 2.94 17.48 2.26
CA TYR A 204 3.11 16.05 2.57
C TYR A 204 3.78 15.29 1.43
N ASN A 205 4.53 14.25 1.78
CA ASN A 205 5.06 13.31 0.79
C ASN A 205 4.00 12.28 0.41
N ALA A 206 3.99 11.90 -0.86
CA ALA A 206 3.01 10.98 -1.42
C ALA A 206 3.67 9.82 -2.17
N VAL A 207 3.07 8.64 -2.02
CA VAL A 207 3.31 7.48 -2.89
C VAL A 207 2.01 7.15 -3.61
N LEU A 208 2.02 7.20 -4.93
CA LEU A 208 0.85 6.84 -5.74
C LEU A 208 1.07 5.45 -6.33
N VAL A 209 0.15 4.53 -6.05
CA VAL A 209 0.28 3.14 -6.50
C VAL A 209 -0.82 2.80 -7.49
N ALA A 210 -0.41 2.36 -8.68
CA ALA A 210 -1.27 1.88 -9.74
C ALA A 210 -1.05 0.36 -9.93
N VAL A 211 -2.07 -0.43 -9.65
CA VAL A 211 -2.03 -1.90 -9.80
C VAL A 211 -2.85 -2.33 -11.00
N CYS A 212 -2.19 -2.83 -12.03
CA CYS A 212 -2.82 -3.27 -13.27
C CYS A 212 -2.82 -4.79 -13.35
N PHE A 213 -4.02 -5.38 -13.40
CA PHE A 213 -4.22 -6.76 -13.81
C PHE A 213 -4.36 -6.80 -15.34
N SER A 214 -3.30 -7.21 -16.05
CA SER A 214 -3.16 -6.98 -17.50
C SER A 214 -4.08 -7.86 -18.34
N GLY A 215 -4.51 -9.03 -17.86
CA GLY A 215 -5.41 -9.93 -18.57
C GLY A 215 -4.88 -10.34 -19.95
N GLY A 216 -3.59 -10.66 -20.03
CA GLY A 216 -2.88 -11.04 -21.25
C GLY A 216 -2.34 -9.88 -22.07
N GLN A 217 -2.62 -8.63 -21.69
CA GLN A 217 -1.96 -7.46 -22.29
C GLN A 217 -0.47 -7.44 -21.92
N ALA A 218 0.36 -6.98 -22.86
CA ALA A 218 1.78 -6.77 -22.61
C ALA A 218 1.98 -5.74 -21.49
N PHE A 219 2.83 -6.08 -20.53
CA PHE A 219 3.19 -5.16 -19.46
C PHE A 219 3.91 -3.92 -20.01
N ALA A 220 3.62 -2.77 -19.40
CA ALA A 220 4.36 -1.55 -19.64
C ALA A 220 5.78 -1.68 -19.09
N THR A 221 6.73 -1.09 -19.79
CA THR A 221 8.12 -0.97 -19.33
C THR A 221 8.26 0.08 -18.22
N GLY A 222 9.35 0.01 -17.46
CA GLY A 222 9.72 1.04 -16.48
C GLY A 222 9.80 2.44 -17.11
N ALA A 223 10.39 2.55 -18.31
CA ALA A 223 10.52 3.82 -19.03
C ALA A 223 9.16 4.42 -19.43
N GLU A 224 8.20 3.60 -19.89
CA GLU A 224 6.85 4.07 -20.18
C GLU A 224 6.16 4.59 -18.92
N PHE A 225 6.28 3.87 -17.80
CA PHE A 225 5.68 4.28 -16.54
C PHE A 225 6.35 5.53 -15.95
N GLU A 226 7.67 5.68 -16.08
CA GLU A 226 8.40 6.90 -15.69
C GLU A 226 7.85 8.15 -16.40
N GLY A 227 7.43 8.05 -17.66
CA GLY A 227 6.75 9.13 -18.37
C GLY A 227 5.41 9.54 -17.71
N ARG A 228 4.65 8.57 -17.20
CA ARG A 228 3.41 8.83 -16.43
C ARG A 228 3.71 9.45 -15.08
N HIS A 229 4.73 8.95 -14.39
CA HIS A 229 5.20 9.52 -13.12
C HIS A 229 5.62 10.98 -13.28
N THR A 230 6.47 11.29 -14.26
CA THR A 230 6.95 12.66 -14.54
C THR A 230 5.78 13.61 -14.77
N THR A 231 4.79 13.17 -15.56
CA THR A 231 3.56 13.94 -15.78
C THR A 231 2.83 14.29 -14.48
N GLN A 232 2.74 13.37 -13.51
CA GLN A 232 2.11 13.66 -12.22
C GLN A 232 2.99 14.52 -11.31
N LYS A 233 4.31 14.30 -11.34
CA LYS A 233 5.30 15.03 -10.53
C LYS A 233 5.34 16.51 -10.91
N ASP A 234 5.32 16.82 -12.21
CA ASP A 234 5.36 18.20 -12.73
C ASP A 234 4.12 19.04 -12.34
N MET A 235 3.06 18.41 -11.85
CA MET A 235 1.89 19.11 -11.33
C MET A 235 2.12 19.72 -9.94
N ASN A 236 3.20 19.35 -9.24
CA ASN A 236 3.58 19.90 -7.92
C ASN A 236 2.44 19.86 -6.88
N GLU A 237 1.69 18.75 -6.84
CA GLU A 237 0.53 18.58 -5.96
C GLU A 237 0.88 18.09 -4.55
N PHE A 238 2.09 17.58 -4.37
CA PHE A 238 2.65 17.04 -3.13
C PHE A 238 4.06 17.60 -2.91
N ARG A 239 4.56 17.54 -1.67
CA ARG A 239 5.91 17.99 -1.33
C ARG A 239 6.97 17.20 -2.10
N ASP A 240 6.89 15.88 -1.99
CA ASP A 240 7.64 14.90 -2.76
C ASP A 240 6.69 13.82 -3.26
N LEU A 241 7.05 13.22 -4.40
CA LEU A 241 6.24 12.22 -5.08
C LEU A 241 7.07 11.01 -5.47
N MET A 242 6.59 9.84 -5.07
CA MET A 242 6.97 8.55 -5.62
C MET A 242 5.78 7.95 -6.37
N SER A 243 6.03 7.18 -7.43
CA SER A 243 4.99 6.43 -8.11
C SER A 243 5.39 4.98 -8.29
N ILE A 244 4.43 4.08 -8.09
CA ILE A 244 4.63 2.64 -8.17
C ILE A 244 3.62 2.06 -9.15
N ALA A 245 4.11 1.34 -10.16
CA ALA A 245 3.31 0.44 -10.96
C ALA A 245 3.51 -0.99 -10.44
N LEU A 246 2.41 -1.70 -10.18
CA LEU A 246 2.41 -3.14 -9.98
C LEU A 246 1.64 -3.79 -11.12
N GLN A 247 2.30 -4.63 -11.90
CA GLN A 247 1.70 -5.31 -13.04
C GLN A 247 1.70 -6.81 -12.81
N LYS A 248 0.56 -7.44 -13.03
CA LYS A 248 0.39 -8.89 -12.97
C LYS A 248 -0.66 -9.30 -13.97
N ASP A 249 -0.59 -10.51 -14.50
CA ASP A 249 -1.56 -10.97 -15.49
C ASP A 249 -2.99 -11.00 -14.92
N THR A 250 -3.19 -11.76 -13.85
CA THR A 250 -4.50 -11.88 -13.20
C THR A 250 -4.40 -11.77 -11.68
N ILE A 251 -5.48 -11.28 -11.07
CA ILE A 251 -5.68 -11.35 -9.62
C ILE A 251 -5.81 -12.79 -9.14
N GLN A 252 -6.38 -13.67 -9.97
CA GLN A 252 -6.77 -15.02 -9.57
C GLN A 252 -5.60 -15.84 -9.07
N SER A 253 -4.43 -15.77 -9.72
CA SER A 253 -3.25 -16.52 -9.25
C SER A 253 -2.76 -16.11 -7.85
N VAL A 254 -3.02 -14.88 -7.40
CA VAL A 254 -2.74 -14.47 -6.01
C VAL A 254 -3.78 -15.07 -5.07
N VAL A 255 -5.05 -15.01 -5.45
CA VAL A 255 -6.16 -15.55 -4.66
C VAL A 255 -6.07 -17.06 -4.53
N ASP A 256 -5.72 -17.77 -5.59
CA ASP A 256 -5.53 -19.22 -5.61
C ASP A 256 -4.44 -19.64 -4.64
N PHE A 257 -3.29 -18.94 -4.64
CA PHE A 257 -2.25 -19.15 -3.65
C PHE A 257 -2.77 -18.92 -2.23
N LEU A 258 -3.44 -17.79 -1.96
CA LEU A 258 -3.94 -17.52 -0.61
C LEU A 258 -4.97 -18.56 -0.14
N ARG A 259 -5.77 -19.11 -1.06
CA ARG A 259 -6.74 -20.17 -0.72
C ARG A 259 -6.09 -21.53 -0.51
N SER A 260 -5.09 -21.91 -1.31
CA SER A 260 -4.40 -23.20 -1.14
C SER A 260 -3.76 -23.32 0.24
N GLU A 261 -3.31 -22.19 0.81
CA GLU A 261 -2.70 -22.13 2.14
C GLU A 261 -3.69 -22.35 3.31
N VAL A 262 -5.00 -22.28 3.05
CA VAL A 262 -6.03 -22.65 4.04
C VAL A 262 -6.37 -24.13 3.97
N ASP A 263 -6.36 -24.70 2.76
CA ASP A 263 -6.72 -26.09 2.52
C ASP A 263 -5.59 -27.07 2.90
N ASP A 264 -4.33 -26.60 2.93
CA ASP A 264 -3.14 -27.36 3.31
C ASP A 264 -2.78 -27.28 4.82
N GLY A 265 -3.61 -26.59 5.62
CA GLY A 265 -3.42 -26.34 7.07
C GLY A 265 -4.13 -27.30 8.02
#